data_AF-A0A151QTA7-F1
#
_entry.id   AF-A0A151QTA7-F1
#
_cell.length_a   1.000
_cell.length_b   1.000
_cell.length_c   1.000
_cell.angle_alpha   90.00
_cell.angle_beta   90.00
_cell.angle_gamma   90.00
#
_symmetry.space_group_name_H-M   'P 1'
#
loop_
_entity.id
_entity.type
_entity.pdbx_description
1 polymer ?
#
loop_
_entity_poly.entity_id
_entity_poly.type
_entity_poly.pdbx_seq_one_letter_code
_entity_poly.pdbx_strand_id
1 'polypeptide(L)'
;MTKDDDGKREKHWTEWSDDERKRAQYDYRAKNIITYALSIDEFFRVSQYKSAKEMWDTLQVTHEGTSDIKRSRKHTLIREYELLRMKNGESISDFRKRFTHLINHFVDLDRKFEEEKLNLKVLQCLDRSWQAKVTAIEELMEI
;
A
#
# COMPACT_ATOMS: atom_id res chain seq x y z
N MET A 1 23.88 2.15 -31.40
CA MET A 1 23.29 3.50 -31.48
C MET A 1 21.91 3.43 -30.87
N THR A 2 21.81 3.46 -29.56
CA THR A 2 20.53 3.47 -28.82
C THR A 2 20.28 4.89 -28.39
N LYS A 3 19.26 5.53 -28.96
CA LYS A 3 18.80 6.84 -28.52
C LYS A 3 17.95 6.61 -27.27
N ASP A 4 18.16 7.40 -26.23
CA ASP A 4 17.18 7.52 -25.14
C ASP A 4 15.97 8.35 -25.65
N ASP A 5 14.80 8.14 -25.05
CA ASP A 5 13.50 8.72 -25.45
C ASP A 5 13.46 10.27 -25.52
N ASP A 6 14.48 10.94 -24.97
CA ASP A 6 14.66 12.40 -25.00
C ASP A 6 15.48 12.93 -26.19
N GLY A 7 15.90 12.07 -27.13
CA GLY A 7 16.61 12.49 -28.35
C GLY A 7 18.01 13.11 -28.12
N LYS A 8 18.54 13.06 -26.89
CA LYS A 8 19.88 13.54 -26.56
C LYS A 8 20.93 12.49 -26.93
N ARG A 9 22.03 12.95 -27.52
CA ARG A 9 23.21 12.13 -27.85
C ARG A 9 23.80 11.56 -26.56
N GLU A 10 23.93 10.24 -26.44
CA GLU A 10 24.73 9.61 -25.39
C GLU A 10 26.18 10.12 -25.51
N LYS A 11 26.61 10.96 -24.55
CA LYS A 11 27.98 11.49 -24.52
C LYS A 11 28.94 10.37 -24.17
N HIS A 12 30.10 10.33 -24.84
CA HIS A 12 31.18 9.42 -24.46
C HIS A 12 31.73 9.79 -23.08
N TRP A 13 32.20 8.82 -22.29
CA TRP A 13 32.64 9.01 -20.90
C TRP A 13 33.78 10.01 -20.72
N THR A 14 34.52 10.30 -21.80
CA THR A 14 35.58 11.32 -21.85
C THR A 14 35.04 12.75 -21.83
N GLU A 15 33.81 12.96 -22.29
CA GLU A 15 33.14 14.27 -22.35
C GLU A 15 32.31 14.57 -21.10
N TRP A 16 32.31 13.66 -20.13
CA TRP A 16 31.51 13.79 -18.92
C TRP A 16 32.11 14.81 -17.96
N SER A 17 31.24 15.64 -17.38
CA SER A 17 31.59 16.44 -16.21
C SER A 17 31.85 15.54 -14.99
N ASP A 18 32.51 16.09 -13.97
CA ASP A 18 32.75 15.36 -12.72
C ASP A 18 31.44 14.94 -12.05
N ASP A 19 30.38 15.75 -12.16
CA ASP A 19 29.04 15.41 -11.68
C ASP A 19 28.41 14.25 -12.47
N GLU A 20 28.58 14.21 -13.79
CA GLU A 20 28.09 13.10 -14.64
C GLU A 20 28.80 11.78 -14.27
N ARG A 21 30.12 11.82 -14.06
CA ARG A 21 30.91 10.66 -13.58
C ARG A 21 30.46 10.18 -12.21
N LYS A 22 30.25 11.11 -11.29
CA LYS A 22 29.82 10.81 -9.91
C LYS A 22 28.43 10.17 -9.90
N ARG A 23 27.49 10.68 -10.69
CA ARG A 23 26.15 10.07 -10.85
C ARG A 23 26.22 8.65 -11.41
N ALA A 24 27.01 8.43 -12.47
CA ALA A 24 27.18 7.10 -13.05
C ALA A 24 27.80 6.11 -12.05
N GLN A 25 28.76 6.56 -11.24
CA GLN A 25 29.34 5.72 -10.18
C GLN A 25 28.32 5.36 -9.10
N TYR A 26 27.47 6.31 -8.68
CA TYR A 26 26.41 6.02 -7.71
C TYR A 26 25.34 5.09 -8.26
N ASP A 27 24.94 5.29 -9.51
CA ASP A 27 23.99 4.39 -10.19
C ASP A 27 24.56 2.96 -10.25
N TYR A 28 25.81 2.80 -10.70
CA TYR A 28 26.47 1.49 -10.73
C TYR A 28 26.53 0.82 -9.34
N ARG A 29 26.88 1.58 -8.29
CA ARG A 29 26.89 1.06 -6.92
C ARG A 29 25.49 0.64 -6.47
N ALA A 30 24.48 1.44 -6.75
CA ALA A 30 23.09 1.13 -6.40
C ALA A 30 22.59 -0.11 -7.16
N LYS A 31 22.91 -0.26 -8.46
CA LYS A 31 22.60 -1.46 -9.24
C LYS A 31 23.20 -2.69 -8.57
N ASN A 32 24.49 -2.65 -8.22
CA ASN A 32 25.14 -3.77 -7.55
C ASN A 32 24.44 -4.14 -6.24
N ILE A 33 24.17 -3.15 -5.37
CA ILE A 33 23.47 -3.38 -4.09
C ILE A 33 22.12 -4.05 -4.33
N ILE A 34 21.31 -3.53 -5.27
CA ILE A 34 20.02 -4.12 -5.64
C ILE A 34 20.24 -5.56 -6.09
N THR A 35 21.12 -5.82 -7.06
CA THR A 35 21.32 -7.17 -7.59
C THR A 35 21.77 -8.20 -6.55
N TYR A 36 22.58 -7.80 -5.56
CA TYR A 36 23.03 -8.70 -4.50
C TYR A 36 21.92 -9.06 -3.50
N ALA A 37 20.89 -8.22 -3.36
CA ALA A 37 19.77 -8.44 -2.45
C ALA A 37 18.65 -9.30 -3.06
N LEU A 38 18.68 -9.55 -4.36
CA LEU A 38 17.60 -10.23 -5.09
C LEU A 38 17.80 -11.73 -5.17
N SER A 39 16.68 -12.46 -5.21
CA SER A 39 16.67 -13.84 -5.70
C SER A 39 17.01 -13.88 -7.20
N ILE A 40 17.39 -15.07 -7.69
CA ILE A 40 17.72 -15.29 -9.11
C ILE A 40 16.53 -14.89 -10.01
N ASP A 41 15.31 -15.24 -9.61
CA ASP A 41 14.10 -14.92 -10.37
C ASP A 41 13.81 -13.42 -10.44
N GLU A 42 14.05 -12.69 -9.35
CA GLU A 42 13.88 -11.23 -9.32
C GLU A 42 14.99 -10.53 -10.10
N PHE A 43 16.22 -11.00 -10.00
CA PHE A 43 17.34 -10.49 -10.77
C PHE A 43 17.06 -10.55 -12.27
N PHE A 44 16.58 -11.68 -12.79
CA PHE A 44 16.26 -11.80 -14.22
C PHE A 44 15.17 -10.83 -14.69
N ARG A 45 14.25 -10.40 -13.82
CA ARG A 45 13.21 -9.42 -14.18
C ARG A 45 13.77 -8.03 -14.35
N VAL A 46 14.78 -7.66 -13.56
CA VAL A 46 15.29 -6.28 -13.49
C VAL A 46 16.66 -6.07 -14.11
N SER A 47 17.38 -7.13 -14.47
CA SER A 47 18.74 -7.05 -15.00
C SER A 47 18.86 -6.30 -16.33
N GLN A 48 17.78 -6.22 -17.10
CA GLN A 48 17.73 -5.52 -18.39
C GLN A 48 17.62 -3.98 -18.27
N TYR A 49 17.31 -3.44 -17.09
CA TYR A 49 17.14 -2.00 -16.90
C TYR A 49 18.48 -1.24 -16.90
N LYS A 50 18.47 -0.04 -17.48
CA LYS A 50 19.68 0.75 -17.70
C LYS A 50 20.17 1.39 -16.40
N SER A 51 19.25 1.85 -15.55
CA SER A 51 19.55 2.53 -14.28
C SER A 51 19.10 1.74 -13.04
N ALA A 52 19.74 2.01 -11.90
CA ALA A 52 19.29 1.49 -10.60
C ALA A 52 17.88 1.97 -10.25
N LYS A 53 17.51 3.17 -10.69
CA LYS A 53 16.19 3.74 -10.48
C LYS A 53 15.10 2.90 -11.16
N GLU A 54 15.28 2.56 -12.43
CA GLU A 54 14.31 1.71 -13.15
C GLU A 54 14.19 0.32 -12.54
N MET A 55 15.31 -0.26 -12.08
CA MET A 55 15.31 -1.53 -11.33
C MET A 55 14.48 -1.39 -10.06
N TRP A 56 14.74 -0.37 -9.25
CA TRP A 56 14.06 -0.11 -8.00
C TRP A 56 12.56 0.16 -8.18
N ASP A 57 12.20 1.04 -9.12
CA ASP A 57 10.81 1.39 -9.43
C ASP A 57 10.02 0.14 -9.88
N THR A 58 10.65 -0.75 -10.66
CA THR A 58 10.04 -2.03 -11.07
C THR A 58 9.81 -2.97 -9.89
N LEU A 59 10.81 -3.11 -9.01
CA LEU A 59 10.67 -3.94 -7.80
C LEU A 59 9.55 -3.39 -6.91
N GLN A 60 9.55 -2.08 -6.67
CA GLN A 60 8.54 -1.41 -5.87
C GLN A 60 7.14 -1.64 -6.44
N VAL A 61 6.94 -1.49 -7.75
CA VAL A 61 5.65 -1.78 -8.40
C VAL A 61 5.27 -3.26 -8.31
N THR A 62 6.24 -4.17 -8.44
CA THR A 62 6.00 -5.63 -8.40
C THR A 62 5.57 -6.10 -7.02
N HIS A 63 6.23 -5.63 -5.96
CA HIS A 63 5.99 -6.09 -4.60
C HIS A 63 4.93 -5.28 -3.87
N GLU A 64 4.90 -3.97 -4.06
CA GLU A 64 3.98 -3.08 -3.36
C GLU A 64 2.77 -2.67 -4.20
N GLY A 65 2.80 -2.91 -5.51
CA GLY A 65 1.81 -2.40 -6.46
C GLY A 65 2.05 -0.93 -6.85
N THR A 66 1.39 -0.47 -7.91
CA THR A 66 1.43 0.94 -8.31
C THR A 66 0.71 1.83 -7.29
N SER A 67 1.03 3.13 -7.28
CA SER A 67 0.33 4.13 -6.48
C SER A 67 -1.18 4.13 -6.74
N ASP A 68 -1.60 3.87 -7.98
CA ASP A 68 -3.01 3.75 -8.36
C ASP A 68 -3.68 2.48 -7.80
N ILE A 69 -2.98 1.34 -7.79
CA ILE A 69 -3.47 0.12 -7.14
C ILE A 69 -3.61 0.34 -5.64
N LYS A 70 -2.62 0.94 -4.97
CA LYS A 70 -2.69 1.29 -3.54
C LYS A 70 -3.86 2.24 -3.25
N ARG A 71 -4.06 3.26 -4.09
CA ARG A 71 -5.18 4.22 -3.99
C ARG A 71 -6.53 3.53 -4.18
N SER A 72 -6.64 2.67 -5.19
CA SER A 72 -7.85 1.89 -5.48
C SER A 72 -8.21 0.96 -4.31
N ARG A 73 -7.23 0.21 -3.77
CA ARG A 73 -7.41 -0.61 -2.57
C ARG A 73 -7.92 0.22 -1.39
N LYS A 74 -7.32 1.39 -1.15
CA LYS A 74 -7.77 2.31 -0.09
C LYS A 74 -9.21 2.78 -0.31
N HIS A 75 -9.61 3.16 -1.52
CA HIS A 75 -10.99 3.54 -1.82
C HIS A 75 -11.97 2.40 -1.62
N THR A 76 -11.64 1.19 -2.06
CA THR A 76 -12.47 0.00 -1.85
C THR A 76 -12.67 -0.27 -0.36
N LEU A 77 -11.61 -0.25 0.44
CA LEU A 77 -11.70 -0.44 1.89
C LEU A 77 -12.52 0.64 2.59
N ILE A 78 -12.35 1.91 2.21
CA ILE A 78 -13.18 3.02 2.73
C ILE A 78 -14.66 2.75 2.43
N ARG A 79 -14.98 2.38 1.20
CA ARG A 79 -16.35 2.08 0.79
C ARG A 79 -16.91 0.88 1.57
N GLU A 80 -16.14 -0.20 1.73
CA GLU A 80 -16.54 -1.36 2.53
C GLU A 80 -16.81 -0.99 3.99
N TYR A 81 -15.99 -0.09 4.56
CA TYR A 81 -16.18 0.42 5.92
C TYR A 81 -17.41 1.29 6.06
N GLU A 82 -17.64 2.21 5.14
CA GLU A 82 -18.82 3.07 5.12
C GLU A 82 -20.11 2.25 5.00
N LEU A 83 -20.11 1.26 4.10
CA LEU A 83 -21.23 0.36 3.86
C LEU A 83 -21.33 -0.80 4.86
N LEU A 84 -20.39 -0.92 5.79
CA LEU A 84 -20.38 -2.02 6.73
C LEU A 84 -21.66 -2.02 7.55
N ARG A 85 -22.40 -3.13 7.50
CA ARG A 85 -23.54 -3.42 8.35
C ARG A 85 -23.54 -4.91 8.69
N MET A 86 -24.13 -5.23 9.84
CA MET A 86 -24.49 -6.59 10.18
C MET A 86 -25.55 -7.09 9.20
N LYS A 87 -25.33 -8.26 8.63
CA LYS A 87 -26.25 -8.84 7.62
C LYS A 87 -27.40 -9.55 8.34
N ASN A 88 -28.54 -9.65 7.67
CA ASN A 88 -29.68 -10.40 8.21
C ASN A 88 -29.30 -11.87 8.44
N GLY A 89 -29.54 -12.37 9.66
CA GLY A 89 -29.21 -13.74 10.05
C GLY A 89 -27.72 -14.01 10.31
N GLU A 90 -26.87 -12.99 10.24
CA GLU A 90 -25.46 -13.10 10.62
C GLU A 90 -25.30 -13.19 12.13
N SER A 91 -24.37 -14.02 12.60
CA SER A 91 -24.03 -14.06 14.03
C SER A 91 -23.15 -12.87 14.42
N ILE A 92 -23.24 -12.42 15.68
CA ILE A 92 -22.37 -11.35 16.19
C ILE A 92 -20.88 -11.70 16.08
N SER A 93 -20.53 -12.98 16.19
CA SER A 93 -19.16 -13.47 16.05
C SER A 93 -18.65 -13.31 14.62
N ASP A 94 -19.48 -13.61 13.62
CA ASP A 94 -19.11 -13.48 12.21
C ASP A 94 -19.04 -12.02 11.78
N PHE A 95 -19.97 -11.19 12.27
CA PHE A 95 -19.87 -9.73 12.10
C PHE A 95 -18.56 -9.20 12.68
N ARG A 96 -18.20 -9.60 13.91
CA ARG A 96 -16.94 -9.20 14.57
C ARG A 96 -15.73 -9.62 13.74
N LYS A 97 -15.69 -10.85 13.22
CA LYS A 97 -14.60 -11.31 12.35
C LYS A 97 -14.44 -10.43 11.12
N ARG A 98 -15.54 -10.09 10.43
CA ARG A 98 -15.50 -9.19 9.26
C ARG A 98 -15.02 -7.79 9.64
N PHE A 99 -15.50 -7.26 10.75
CA PHE A 99 -15.06 -5.95 11.26
C PHE A 99 -13.55 -5.95 11.54
N THR A 100 -13.06 -6.91 12.32
CA THR A 100 -11.62 -7.03 12.63
C THR A 100 -10.78 -7.19 11.38
N HIS A 101 -11.22 -8.03 10.43
CA HIS A 101 -10.51 -8.21 9.17
C HIS A 101 -10.38 -6.89 8.40
N LEU A 102 -11.47 -6.11 8.34
CA LEU A 102 -11.48 -4.81 7.69
C LEU A 102 -10.57 -3.79 8.39
N ILE A 103 -10.55 -3.75 9.73
CA ILE A 103 -9.64 -2.87 10.48
C ILE A 103 -8.18 -3.25 10.25
N ASN A 104 -7.85 -4.54 10.25
CA ASN A 104 -6.49 -5.00 9.98
C ASN A 104 -6.00 -4.53 8.60
N HIS A 105 -6.84 -4.61 7.56
CA HIS A 105 -6.49 -4.08 6.23
C HIS A 105 -6.21 -2.57 6.23
N PHE A 106 -6.86 -1.80 7.10
CA PHE A 106 -6.53 -0.38 7.24
C PHE A 106 -5.25 -0.15 8.01
N VAL A 107 -4.97 -0.96 9.04
CA VAL A 107 -3.71 -0.92 9.80
C VAL A 107 -2.53 -1.21 8.88
N ASP A 108 -2.67 -2.19 7.98
CA ASP A 108 -1.68 -2.52 6.95
C ASP A 108 -1.43 -1.38 5.94
N LEU A 109 -2.36 -0.41 5.85
CA LEU A 109 -2.24 0.83 5.06
C LEU A 109 -1.87 2.05 5.93
N ASP A 110 -1.23 1.81 7.07
CA ASP A 110 -0.75 2.81 8.03
C ASP A 110 -1.84 3.72 8.61
N ARG A 111 -3.12 3.31 8.58
CA ARG A 111 -4.19 4.03 9.31
C ARG A 111 -4.21 3.62 10.77
N LYS A 112 -4.31 4.63 11.64
CA LYS A 112 -4.59 4.47 13.07
C LYS A 112 -6.06 4.75 13.35
N PHE A 113 -6.62 3.99 14.28
CA PHE A 113 -7.98 4.21 14.79
C PHE A 113 -7.94 4.39 16.29
N GLU A 114 -8.76 5.31 16.77
CA GLU A 114 -9.10 5.43 18.18
C GLU A 114 -10.10 4.34 18.55
N GLU A 115 -9.94 3.74 19.72
CA GLU A 115 -10.78 2.64 20.19
C GLU A 115 -12.26 3.07 20.29
N GLU A 116 -12.50 4.28 20.79
CA GLU A 116 -13.83 4.88 20.88
C GLU A 116 -14.52 4.93 19.51
N LYS A 117 -13.80 5.38 18.47
CA LYS A 117 -14.33 5.45 17.10
C LYS A 117 -14.68 4.08 16.53
N LEU A 118 -13.90 3.05 16.86
CA LEU A 118 -14.20 1.68 16.47
C LEU A 118 -15.43 1.14 17.19
N ASN A 119 -15.57 1.42 18.50
CA ASN A 119 -16.71 1.00 19.31
C ASN A 119 -18.01 1.63 18.80
N LEU A 120 -18.01 2.95 18.57
CA LEU A 120 -19.15 3.66 17.98
C LEU A 120 -19.50 3.09 16.59
N LYS A 121 -18.49 2.79 15.77
CA LYS A 121 -18.74 2.18 14.46
C LYS A 121 -19.41 0.81 14.60
N VAL A 122 -18.97 -0.03 15.52
CA VAL A 122 -19.58 -1.34 15.78
C VAL A 122 -21.05 -1.17 16.15
N LEU A 123 -21.35 -0.31 17.12
CA LEU A 123 -22.73 -0.04 17.59
C LEU A 123 -23.64 0.40 16.44
N GLN A 124 -23.17 1.35 15.61
CA GLN A 124 -23.91 1.84 14.43
C GLN A 124 -24.14 0.77 13.34
N CYS A 125 -23.34 -0.28 13.32
CA CYS A 125 -23.39 -1.34 12.31
C CYS A 125 -24.26 -2.52 12.70
N LEU A 126 -24.62 -2.67 13.99
CA LEU A 126 -25.47 -3.76 14.45
C LEU A 126 -26.89 -3.65 13.90
N ASP A 127 -27.53 -4.81 13.70
CA ASP A 127 -28.89 -4.85 13.14
C ASP A 127 -29.95 -4.42 14.17
N ARG A 128 -31.22 -4.42 13.74
CA ARG A 128 -32.34 -3.96 14.58
C ARG A 128 -32.55 -4.81 15.84
N SER A 129 -32.15 -6.08 15.84
CA SER A 129 -32.33 -6.97 16.99
C SER A 129 -31.45 -6.57 18.19
N TRP A 130 -30.38 -5.82 17.94
CA TRP A 130 -29.45 -5.35 18.98
C TRP A 130 -29.75 -3.95 19.50
N GLN A 131 -30.72 -3.23 18.93
CA GLN A 131 -30.94 -1.81 19.21
C GLN A 131 -31.21 -1.52 20.69
N ALA A 132 -32.02 -2.36 21.37
CA ALA A 132 -32.26 -2.20 22.80
C ALA A 132 -30.97 -2.24 23.64
N LYS A 133 -29.99 -3.06 23.25
CA LYS A 133 -28.68 -3.14 23.92
C LYS A 133 -27.78 -1.97 23.53
N VAL A 134 -27.83 -1.53 22.28
CA VAL A 134 -27.08 -0.37 21.79
C VAL A 134 -27.53 0.89 22.56
N THR A 135 -28.83 1.14 22.64
CA THR A 135 -29.39 2.28 23.39
C THR A 135 -28.99 2.26 24.86
N ALA A 136 -29.07 1.10 25.52
CA ALA A 136 -28.64 0.97 26.92
C ALA A 136 -27.14 1.28 27.10
N ILE A 137 -26.28 0.89 26.15
CA ILE A 137 -24.86 1.21 26.20
C ILE A 137 -24.62 2.71 25.95
N GLU A 138 -25.30 3.31 24.98
CA GLU A 138 -25.20 4.75 24.69
C GLU A 138 -25.65 5.61 25.88
N GLU A 139 -26.76 5.26 26.52
CA GLU A 139 -27.27 5.93 27.73
C GLU A 139 -26.31 5.80 28.93
N LEU A 140 -25.64 4.66 29.09
CA LEU A 140 -24.65 4.43 30.15
C LEU A 140 -23.33 5.18 29.92
N MET A 141 -23.04 5.56 28.68
CA MET A 141 -21.83 6.29 28.32
C MET A 141 -22.02 7.82 28.35
N GLU A 142 -23.21 8.34 28.70
CA GLU A 142 -23.58 9.76 28.65
C GLU A 142 -23.09 10.47 27.36
N ILE A 143 -23.35 9.88 26.19
CA ILE A 143 -23.16 10.54 24.87
C ILE A 143 -24.45 11.27 24.46
#